data_AF-A0A4Y8UTG4-F1
#
_entry.id   AF-A0A4Y8UTG4-F1
#
_cell.length_a   1.000
_cell.length_b   1.000
_cell.length_c   1.000
_cell.angle_alpha   90.00
_cell.angle_beta   90.00
_cell.angle_gamma   90.00
#
_symmetry.space_group_name_H-M   'P 1'
#
loop_
_entity.id
_entity.type
_entity.pdbx_description
1 polymer ?
#
loop_
_entity_poly.entity_id
_entity_poly.type
_entity_poly.pdbx_seq_one_letter_code
_entity_poly.pdbx_strand_id
1 'polypeptide(L)' 'MTTPGLTTWTDPRDETEVVVQLADGRLAGRRFASRAEAEAWAGPGEEVLELNLVCACDR' A
#
# COMPACT_ATOMS: atom_id res chain seq x y z
N MET A 1 -18.96 -32.35 -14.92
CA MET A 1 -18.79 -30.90 -15.12
C MET A 1 -18.18 -30.34 -13.85
N THR A 2 -16.93 -29.90 -13.90
CA THR A 2 -16.22 -29.34 -12.74
C THR A 2 -16.35 -27.83 -12.79
N THR A 3 -16.96 -27.23 -11.77
CA THR A 3 -17.07 -25.77 -11.63
C THR A 3 -15.69 -25.18 -11.38
N PRO A 4 -15.19 -24.23 -12.19
CA PRO A 4 -13.97 -23.52 -11.86
C PRO A 4 -14.19 -22.72 -10.56
N GLY A 5 -13.23 -22.81 -9.64
CA GLY A 5 -13.29 -22.09 -8.37
C GLY A 5 -13.49 -20.59 -8.62
N LEU A 6 -14.45 -20.00 -7.92
CA LEU A 6 -14.69 -18.56 -7.93
C LEU A 6 -13.47 -17.87 -7.30
N THR A 7 -12.52 -17.42 -8.12
CA THR A 7 -11.58 -16.39 -7.68
C THR A 7 -12.38 -15.12 -7.45
N THR A 8 -12.40 -14.63 -6.22
CA THR A 8 -12.92 -13.30 -5.89
C THR A 8 -12.10 -12.28 -6.68
N TRP A 9 -12.71 -11.64 -7.66
CA TRP A 9 -12.10 -10.51 -8.34
C TRP A 9 -12.05 -9.33 -7.38
N THR A 10 -10.87 -8.75 -7.19
CA THR A 10 -10.65 -7.51 -6.45
C THR A 10 -10.51 -6.38 -7.47
N ASP A 11 -11.11 -5.21 -7.21
CA ASP A 11 -10.89 -4.06 -8.09
C ASP A 11 -9.43 -3.62 -7.95
N PRO A 12 -8.66 -3.50 -9.04
CA PRO A 12 -7.27 -3.04 -9.01
C PRO A 12 -7.06 -1.70 -8.30
N ARG A 13 -8.09 -0.86 -8.19
CA ARG A 13 -8.05 0.42 -7.47
C ARG A 13 -8.02 0.24 -5.95
N ASP A 14 -8.56 -0.87 -5.46
CA ASP A 14 -8.66 -1.20 -4.05
C ASP A 14 -7.47 -2.06 -3.58
N GLU A 15 -6.64 -2.54 -4.50
CA GLU A 15 -5.39 -3.25 -4.20
C GLU A 15 -4.28 -2.26 -3.83
N THR A 16 -4.38 -1.68 -2.62
CA THR A 16 -3.43 -0.69 -2.11
C THR A 16 -2.65 -1.19 -0.89
N GLU A 17 -1.49 -0.60 -0.62
CA GLU A 17 -0.77 -0.74 0.66
C GLU A 17 -0.48 0.63 1.27
N VAL A 18 -0.44 0.68 2.61
CA VAL A 18 -0.05 1.90 3.33
C VAL A 18 1.47 2.05 3.28
N VAL A 19 1.94 3.22 2.86
CA VAL A 19 3.36 3.58 2.83
C VAL A 19 3.58 4.93 3.51
N VAL A 20 4.82 5.22 3.87
CA VAL A 20 5.22 6.54 4.36
C VAL A 20 6.22 7.15 3.38
N GLN A 21 5.93 8.35 2.90
CA GLN A 21 6.88 9.18 2.18
C GLN A 21 7.72 9.96 3.19
N LEU A 22 9.03 9.77 3.11
CA LEU A 22 10.02 10.47 3.91
C LEU A 22 10.13 11.92 3.42
N ALA A 23 10.70 12.80 4.26
CA ALA A 23 10.86 14.22 3.93
C ALA A 23 11.71 14.50 2.67
N ASP A 24 12.52 13.54 2.22
CA ASP A 24 13.31 13.61 0.98
C ASP A 24 12.54 13.14 -0.26
N GLY A 25 11.25 12.79 -0.11
CA GLY A 25 10.37 12.31 -1.17
C GLY A 25 10.47 10.81 -1.46
N ARG A 26 11.34 10.07 -0.77
CA ARG A 26 11.46 8.62 -0.94
C ARG A 26 10.41 7.88 -0.12
N LEU A 27 10.05 6.66 -0.51
CA LEU A 27 9.23 5.78 0.30
C LEU A 27 10.08 5.08 1.38
N ALA A 28 9.51 4.93 2.57
CA ALA A 28 10.10 4.12 3.64
C ALA A 28 10.21 2.65 3.21
N GLY A 29 11.36 2.02 3.43
CA GLY A 29 11.61 0.61 3.07
C GLY A 29 10.94 -0.42 3.98
N ARG A 30 9.85 -0.07 4.67
CA ARG A 30 9.11 -0.95 5.58
C ARG A 30 7.65 -1.02 5.18
N ARG A 31 7.00 -2.14 5.50
CA ARG A 31 5.54 -2.30 5.38
C ARG A 31 4.85 -1.99 6.69
N PHE A 32 3.60 -1.58 6.61
CA PHE A 32 2.72 -1.31 7.74
C PHE A 32 1.48 -2.19 7.63
N ALA A 33 0.98 -2.71 8.75
CA ALA A 33 -0.25 -3.50 8.80
C ALA A 33 -1.51 -2.63 8.76
N SER A 34 -1.39 -1.33 9.09
CA SER A 34 -2.52 -0.41 9.09
C SER A 34 -2.09 1.05 8.92
N ARG A 35 -3.04 1.91 8.53
CA ARG A 35 -2.84 3.36 8.45
C ARG A 35 -2.43 3.95 9.81
N ALA A 36 -3.09 3.53 10.88
CA ALA A 36 -2.79 3.99 12.24
C ALA A 36 -1.36 3.63 12.67
N GLU A 37 -0.86 2.45 12.29
CA GLU A 37 0.53 2.07 12.55
C GLU A 37 1.52 2.97 11.79
N ALA A 38 1.22 3.30 10.53
CA ALA A 38 2.05 4.20 9.74
C ALA A 38 2.04 5.62 10.30
N GLU A 39 0.88 6.14 10.69
CA GLU A 39 0.72 7.45 11.32
C GLU A 39 1.45 7.54 12.66
N ALA A 40 1.46 6.47 13.46
CA ALA A 40 2.20 6.42 14.72
C ALA A 40 3.73 6.35 14.53
N TRP A 41 4.19 5.86 13.38
CA TRP A 41 5.62 5.78 13.05
C TRP A 41 6.14 7.04 12.35
N ALA A 42 5.32 7.69 11.53
CA ALA A 42 5.72 8.83 10.70
C ALA A 42 6.24 9.99 11.56
N GLY A 43 7.37 10.55 11.12
CA GLY A 43 8.00 11.71 11.73
C GLY A 43 7.50 13.06 11.17
N PRO A 44 7.95 14.18 11.75
CA PRO A 44 7.63 15.51 11.22
C PRO A 44 8.10 15.69 9.76
N GLY A 45 7.20 16.13 8.89
CA GLY A 45 7.49 16.35 7.47
C GLY A 45 7.41 15.08 6.61
N GLU A 46 7.00 13.96 7.19
CA GLU A 46 6.68 12.72 6.47
C GLU A 46 5.17 12.60 6.24
N GLU A 47 4.78 11.87 5.19
CA GLU A 47 3.38 11.75 4.79
C GLU A 47 2.94 10.28 4.67
N VAL A 48 1.78 9.95 5.23
CA VAL A 48 1.17 8.62 5.10
C VAL A 48 0.29 8.57 3.86
N LEU A 49 0.66 7.70 2.93
CA LEU A 49 0.04 7.56 1.61
C LEU A 49 -0.52 6.14 1.42
N GLU A 50 -1.35 5.99 0.39
CA GLU A 50 -1.78 4.68 -0.11
C GLU A 50 -1.16 4.47 -1.50
N LEU A 51 -0.37 3.41 -1.63
CA LEU A 51 0.27 3.02 -2.88
C LEU A 51 -0.59 1.97 -3.57
N ASN A 52 -0.98 2.24 -4.81
CA ASN A 52 -1.64 1.24 -5.64
C ASN A 52 -0.63 0.17 -6.09
N LEU A 53 -0.87 -1.08 -5.69
CA LEU A 53 0.02 -2.21 -5.93
C LEU A 53 0.05 -2.66 -7.39
N VAL A 54 -1.01 -2.38 -8.15
CA VAL A 54 -1.15 -2.80 -9.54
C VAL A 54 -0.38 -1.84 -10.47
N CYS A 55 -0.35 -0.55 -10.13
CA CYS A 55 0.31 0.49 -10.92
C CYS A 55 1.74 0.84 -10.46
N ALA A 56 2.27 0.18 -9.42
CA ALA A 56 3.63 0.42 -8.95
C ALA A 56 4.65 0.02 -10.02
N CYS A 57 5.32 1.02 -10.62
CA CYS A 57 6.26 0.83 -11.74
C CYS A 57 7.64 0.28 -11.33
N ASP A 58 7.93 0.19 -10.04
CA ASP A 58 9.23 -0.21 -9.46
C ASP A 58 9.22 -1.63 -8.84
N ARG A 59 8.15 -2.40 -9.08
CA ARG A 59 8.06 -3.82 -8.72
C ARG A 59 8.93 -4.73 -9.59
#